data_AF-A0A915ZE90-F1
#
_entry.id   AF-A0A915ZE90-F1
#
_cell.length_a   1.000
_cell.length_b   1.000
_cell.length_c   1.000
_cell.angle_alpha   90.00
_cell.angle_beta   90.00
_cell.angle_gamma   90.00
#
_symmetry.space_group_name_H-M   'P 1'
#
loop_
_entity.id
_entity.type
_entity.pdbx_description
1 polymer ?
#
loop_
_entity_poly.entity_id
_entity_poly.type
_entity_poly.pdbx_seq_one_letter_code
_entity_poly.pdbx_strand_id
1 'polypeptide(L)'
;MLLEDVKKTNLKRPLPISTPLNTKTASSSPASIILSKTLYDPASPESTAWLNVLFAQTIYQYRNDAKTDNRLVHIVDKILNSGVRPNFVGPIEVTRLDIGEEFPIFKNARIRPADALGKMRVEVDCDYSDHITLGIDTQILLNWPKPKIAVLPISLVISVIKFSATNIDNAATK
;
A
#
# COMPACT_ATOMS: atom_id res chain seq x y z
N MET A 1 52.65 42.43 55.67
CA MET A 1 51.74 43.40 56.32
C MET A 1 50.73 43.78 55.25
N LEU A 2 49.54 43.16 55.19
CA LEU A 2 48.31 43.56 55.91
C LEU A 2 48.19 45.10 55.94
N LEU A 3 47.13 45.76 55.44
CA LEU A 3 45.69 45.47 55.57
C LEU A 3 44.86 45.90 54.33
N GLU A 4 43.68 45.31 54.24
CA GLU A 4 42.47 45.70 53.49
C GLU A 4 42.00 47.14 53.87
N ASP A 5 41.22 47.90 53.11
CA ASP A 5 39.79 47.71 52.77
C ASP A 5 39.33 48.93 51.94
N VAL A 6 38.66 48.74 50.79
CA VAL A 6 37.60 49.68 50.32
C VAL A 6 36.53 48.92 49.52
N LYS A 7 35.44 48.66 50.24
CA LYS A 7 34.09 48.27 49.83
C LYS A 7 33.56 49.15 48.69
N LYS A 8 33.23 48.55 47.53
CA LYS A 8 32.37 49.19 46.52
C LYS A 8 31.05 48.44 46.34
N THR A 9 30.01 49.24 46.39
CA THR A 9 28.61 48.96 46.65
C THR A 9 27.93 48.26 45.47
N ASN A 10 27.06 47.32 45.80
CA ASN A 10 26.21 46.56 44.88
C ASN A 10 25.23 47.49 44.14
N LEU A 11 25.22 47.42 42.81
CA LEU A 11 24.06 47.82 42.00
C LEU A 11 23.55 46.59 41.25
N LYS A 12 22.57 45.90 41.84
CA LYS A 12 21.87 44.76 41.23
C LYS A 12 21.10 45.25 40.00
N ARG A 13 21.47 44.75 38.82
CA ARG A 13 20.66 44.88 37.61
C ARG A 13 19.41 44.00 37.80
N PRO A 14 18.18 44.53 37.66
CA PRO A 14 16.98 43.70 37.77
C PRO A 14 16.98 42.64 36.66
N LEU A 15 16.72 41.39 37.03
CA LEU A 15 16.38 40.32 36.09
C LEU A 15 15.10 40.72 35.34
N PRO A 16 14.98 40.45 34.03
CA PRO A 16 13.72 40.60 33.34
C PRO A 16 12.71 39.65 33.98
N ILE A 17 11.60 40.23 34.45
CA ILE A 17 10.42 39.54 34.95
C ILE A 17 9.98 38.54 33.87
N SER A 18 9.99 37.26 34.22
CA SER A 18 9.41 36.19 33.40
C SER A 18 7.89 36.36 33.36
N THR A 19 7.42 37.15 32.40
CA THR A 19 6.03 37.08 31.94
C THR A 19 5.80 35.65 31.45
N PRO A 20 4.76 34.93 31.90
CA PRO A 20 4.42 33.65 31.29
C PRO A 20 4.07 33.95 29.83
N LEU A 21 4.85 33.37 28.90
CA LEU A 21 4.52 33.34 27.50
C LEU A 21 3.19 32.59 27.40
N ASN A 22 2.10 33.34 27.29
CA ASN A 22 0.79 32.81 26.96
C ASN A 22 0.91 32.23 25.55
N THR A 23 1.27 30.95 25.45
CA THR A 23 1.33 30.15 24.24
C THR A 23 -0.09 29.90 23.73
N LYS A 24 -0.75 30.97 23.27
CA LYS A 24 -2.10 30.92 22.72
C LYS A 24 -2.17 31.61 21.37
N THR A 25 -1.23 31.27 20.51
CA THR A 25 -1.31 31.36 19.05
C THR A 25 -0.26 30.41 18.47
N ALA A 26 -0.38 29.12 18.80
CA ALA A 26 0.24 28.10 17.95
C ALA A 26 -0.44 28.21 16.58
N SER A 27 0.33 28.50 15.53
CA SER A 27 -0.13 28.34 14.15
C SER A 27 -0.54 26.88 13.98
N SER A 28 -1.83 26.60 14.16
CA SER A 28 -2.41 25.27 14.02
C SER A 28 -2.01 24.72 12.66
N SER A 29 -1.35 23.56 12.62
CA SER A 29 -0.95 22.94 11.36
C SER A 29 -2.17 22.83 10.44
N PRO A 30 -2.02 23.04 9.13
CA PRO A 30 -3.15 22.96 8.19
C PRO A 30 -3.92 21.64 8.34
N ALA A 31 -3.22 20.54 8.63
CA ALA A 31 -3.83 19.26 8.95
C ALA A 31 -4.76 19.31 10.18
N SER A 32 -4.34 19.93 11.28
CA SER A 32 -5.16 20.05 12.50
C SER A 32 -6.43 20.90 12.29
N ILE A 33 -6.36 21.92 11.43
CA ILE A 33 -7.54 22.71 11.04
C ILE A 33 -8.52 21.83 10.26
N ILE A 34 -8.02 21.06 9.28
CA ILE A 34 -8.87 20.18 8.46
C ILE A 34 -9.55 19.13 9.35
N LEU A 35 -8.79 18.42 10.18
CA LEU A 35 -9.35 17.37 11.06
C LEU A 35 -10.41 17.91 12.02
N SER A 36 -10.17 19.09 12.61
CA SER A 36 -11.13 19.72 13.51
C SER A 36 -12.40 20.19 12.81
N LYS A 37 -12.29 20.68 11.56
CA LYS A 37 -13.45 21.09 10.75
C LYS A 37 -14.24 19.90 10.19
N THR A 38 -13.58 18.78 9.95
CA THR A 38 -14.23 17.54 9.51
C THR A 38 -14.73 16.68 10.68
N LEU A 39 -14.54 17.13 11.93
CA LEU A 39 -14.92 16.39 13.14
C LEU A 39 -14.33 14.97 13.18
N TYR A 40 -13.14 14.79 12.60
CA TYR A 40 -12.50 13.49 12.46
C TYR A 40 -11.52 13.23 13.60
N ASP A 41 -11.67 12.09 14.27
CA ASP A 41 -10.75 11.62 15.31
C ASP A 41 -9.73 10.62 14.73
N PRO A 42 -8.42 10.96 14.65
CA PRO A 42 -7.41 10.07 14.10
C PRO A 42 -7.07 8.88 15.01
N ALA A 43 -7.52 8.86 16.27
CA ALA A 43 -7.26 7.76 17.19
C ALA A 43 -8.16 6.54 16.93
N SER A 44 -9.38 6.79 16.45
CA SER A 44 -10.42 5.78 16.31
C SER A 44 -10.51 5.30 14.85
N PRO A 45 -10.30 4.01 14.56
CA PRO A 45 -10.44 3.49 13.20
C PRO A 45 -11.89 3.58 12.69
N GLU A 46 -12.06 3.89 11.41
CA GLU A 46 -13.36 3.96 10.75
C GLU A 46 -13.90 2.57 10.37
N SER A 47 -15.23 2.48 10.26
CA SER A 47 -15.91 1.29 9.75
C SER A 47 -15.86 1.25 8.22
N THR A 48 -15.22 0.22 7.69
CA THR A 48 -15.08 -0.07 6.26
C THR A 48 -16.14 -1.03 5.74
N ALA A 49 -17.18 -1.31 6.54
CA ALA A 49 -18.18 -2.34 6.23
C ALA A 49 -18.97 -2.04 4.94
N TRP A 50 -19.38 -0.79 4.74
CA TRP A 50 -20.08 -0.37 3.52
C TRP A 50 -19.20 -0.54 2.27
N LEU A 51 -17.90 -0.21 2.39
CA LEU A 51 -16.93 -0.34 1.32
C LEU A 51 -16.76 -1.81 0.95
N ASN A 52 -16.61 -2.70 1.95
CA ASN A 52 -16.50 -4.13 1.72
C ASN A 52 -17.68 -4.68 0.90
N VAL A 53 -18.91 -4.24 1.22
CA VAL A 53 -20.11 -4.68 0.48
C VAL A 53 -20.10 -4.18 -0.96
N LEU A 54 -19.82 -2.90 -1.19
CA LEU A 54 -19.78 -2.34 -2.54
C LEU A 54 -18.64 -2.95 -3.38
N PHE A 55 -17.47 -3.14 -2.76
CA PHE A 55 -16.32 -3.73 -3.44
C PHE A 55 -16.56 -5.19 -3.78
N ALA A 56 -17.17 -5.95 -2.87
CA ALA A 56 -17.61 -7.32 -3.13
C ALA A 56 -18.62 -7.36 -4.28
N GLN A 57 -19.61 -6.45 -4.30
CA GLN A 57 -20.57 -6.36 -5.38
C GLN A 57 -19.89 -6.07 -6.73
N THR A 58 -18.95 -5.13 -6.78
CA THR A 58 -18.21 -4.81 -8.01
C THR A 58 -17.39 -6.01 -8.49
N ILE A 59 -16.65 -6.67 -7.60
CA ILE A 59 -15.85 -7.86 -7.94
C ILE A 59 -16.75 -9.00 -8.42
N TYR A 60 -17.87 -9.22 -7.75
CA TYR A 60 -18.83 -10.28 -8.11
C TYR A 60 -19.35 -10.10 -9.53
N GLN A 61 -19.79 -8.88 -9.89
CA GLN A 61 -20.27 -8.60 -11.25
C GLN A 61 -19.17 -8.78 -12.28
N TYR A 62 -17.97 -8.24 -12.00
CA TYR A 62 -16.83 -8.38 -12.90
C TYR A 62 -16.47 -9.85 -13.16
N ARG A 63 -16.50 -10.69 -12.12
CA ARG A 63 -16.20 -12.13 -12.24
C ARG A 63 -17.25 -12.88 -13.03
N ASN A 64 -18.54 -12.55 -12.87
CA ASN A 64 -19.61 -13.16 -13.65
C ASN A 64 -19.52 -12.79 -15.14
N ASP A 65 -19.28 -11.52 -15.45
CA ASP A 65 -19.10 -11.05 -16.82
C ASP A 65 -17.87 -11.72 -17.46
N ALA A 66 -16.76 -11.77 -16.72
CA ALA A 66 -15.53 -12.36 -17.19
C ALA A 66 -15.59 -13.88 -17.44
N LYS A 67 -16.31 -14.62 -16.59
CA LYS A 67 -16.52 -16.07 -16.76
C LYS A 67 -17.35 -16.36 -18.01
N THR A 68 -18.29 -15.47 -18.34
CA THR A 68 -19.17 -15.63 -19.52
C THR A 68 -18.42 -15.35 -20.82
N ASP A 69 -17.57 -14.33 -20.84
CA ASP A 69 -16.95 -13.85 -22.09
C ASP A 69 -15.54 -14.42 -22.38
N ASN A 70 -14.98 -15.29 -21.53
CA ASN A 70 -13.58 -15.78 -21.60
C ASN A 70 -12.52 -14.66 -21.74
N ARG A 71 -12.90 -13.40 -21.47
CA ARG A 71 -12.08 -12.20 -21.70
C ARG A 71 -10.81 -12.22 -20.88
N LEU A 72 -10.87 -12.77 -19.66
CA LEU A 72 -9.73 -12.82 -18.76
C LEU A 72 -8.67 -13.81 -19.22
N VAL A 73 -9.07 -14.95 -19.79
CA VAL A 73 -8.15 -15.91 -20.38
C VAL A 73 -7.37 -15.23 -21.52
N HIS A 74 -8.05 -14.52 -22.41
CA HIS A 74 -7.39 -13.79 -23.51
C HIS A 74 -6.48 -12.65 -23.04
N ILE A 75 -6.83 -11.95 -21.96
CA ILE A 75 -5.99 -10.89 -21.39
C ILE A 75 -4.72 -11.51 -20.80
N VAL A 76 -4.85 -12.57 -20.01
CA VAL A 76 -3.71 -13.26 -19.40
C VAL A 76 -2.82 -13.86 -20.48
N ASP A 77 -3.41 -14.53 -21.47
CA ASP A 77 -2.68 -15.09 -22.61
C ASP A 77 -1.90 -14.01 -23.38
N LYS A 78 -2.54 -12.87 -23.66
CA LYS A 78 -1.87 -11.72 -24.28
C LYS A 78 -0.73 -11.19 -23.42
N ILE A 79 -0.94 -11.03 -22.12
CA ILE A 79 0.10 -10.51 -21.21
C ILE A 79 1.29 -11.47 -21.17
N LEU A 80 1.05 -12.77 -20.96
CA LEU A 80 2.09 -13.81 -20.90
C LEU A 80 2.88 -13.92 -22.20
N ASN A 81 2.24 -13.69 -23.35
CA ASN A 81 2.87 -13.75 -24.66
C ASN A 81 3.41 -12.41 -25.18
N SER A 82 3.13 -11.28 -24.51
CA SER A 82 3.56 -9.92 -24.95
C SER A 82 4.98 -9.52 -24.54
N GLY A 83 5.59 -10.23 -23.58
CA GLY A 83 6.91 -9.90 -23.06
C GLY A 83 8.09 -10.48 -23.85
N VAL A 84 9.31 -10.21 -23.37
CA VAL A 84 10.52 -10.86 -23.89
C VAL A 84 10.53 -12.30 -23.42
N ARG A 85 10.23 -13.24 -24.32
CA ARG A 85 10.24 -14.67 -24.01
C ARG A 85 11.67 -15.23 -24.04
N PRO A 86 12.09 -16.02 -23.04
CA PRO A 86 13.37 -16.73 -23.10
C PRO A 86 13.41 -17.70 -24.29
N ASN A 87 14.59 -17.91 -24.87
CA ASN A 87 14.79 -18.75 -26.07
C ASN A 87 14.49 -20.26 -25.86
N PHE A 88 14.35 -20.70 -24.62
CA PHE A 88 13.99 -22.07 -24.26
C PHE A 88 12.50 -22.24 -23.95
N VAL A 89 11.70 -21.17 -23.95
CA VAL A 89 10.24 -21.24 -23.71
C VAL A 89 9.50 -21.04 -25.03
N GLY A 90 8.57 -21.94 -25.31
CA GLY A 90 7.66 -21.91 -26.44
C GLY A 90 6.41 -21.06 -26.17
N PRO A 91 5.36 -21.16 -27.00
CA PRO A 91 4.10 -20.49 -26.70
C PRO A 91 3.58 -20.87 -25.31
N ILE A 92 3.00 -19.90 -24.62
CA ILE A 92 2.32 -20.13 -23.34
C ILE A 92 0.84 -20.06 -23.66
N GLU A 93 0.11 -21.12 -23.38
CA GLU A 93 -1.33 -21.20 -23.58
C GLU A 93 -2.02 -21.33 -22.23
N VAL A 94 -3.00 -20.47 -21.96
CA VAL A 94 -3.76 -20.53 -20.70
C VAL A 94 -4.84 -21.60 -20.83
N THR A 95 -4.71 -22.69 -20.07
CA THR A 95 -5.66 -23.82 -20.10
C THR A 95 -6.74 -23.71 -19.03
N ARG A 96 -6.42 -23.10 -17.89
CA ARG A 96 -7.36 -22.92 -16.78
C ARG A 96 -7.14 -21.58 -16.10
N LEU A 97 -8.22 -20.87 -15.82
CA LEU A 97 -8.18 -19.66 -15.00
C LEU A 97 -9.33 -19.69 -14.01
N ASP A 98 -8.99 -19.70 -12.73
CA ASP A 98 -9.89 -19.54 -11.61
C ASP A 98 -9.45 -18.35 -10.77
N ILE A 99 -10.38 -17.46 -10.44
CA ILE A 99 -10.08 -16.15 -9.85
C ILE A 99 -10.62 -16.08 -8.43
N GLY A 100 -10.70 -17.24 -7.79
CA GLY A 100 -11.18 -17.39 -6.43
C GLY A 100 -12.68 -17.20 -6.30
N GLU A 101 -13.20 -17.21 -5.08
CA GLU A 101 -14.61 -16.96 -4.73
C GLU A 101 -14.83 -15.89 -3.65
N GLU A 102 -13.78 -15.58 -2.90
CA GLU A 102 -13.82 -14.68 -1.76
C GLU A 102 -13.61 -13.22 -2.17
N PHE A 103 -13.79 -12.32 -1.20
CA PHE A 103 -13.64 -10.88 -1.39
C PHE A 103 -12.59 -10.32 -0.42
N PRO A 104 -11.80 -9.32 -0.85
CA PRO A 104 -10.87 -8.63 0.03
C PRO A 104 -11.62 -7.91 1.15
N ILE A 105 -11.10 -7.98 2.37
CA ILE A 105 -11.69 -7.34 3.54
C ILE A 105 -10.81 -6.16 3.96
N PHE A 106 -11.34 -4.96 3.83
CA PHE A 106 -10.73 -3.75 4.35
C PHE A 106 -11.09 -3.57 5.82
N LYS A 107 -10.11 -3.19 6.66
CA LYS A 107 -10.28 -2.93 8.09
C LYS A 107 -9.37 -1.77 8.52
N ASN A 108 -9.64 -1.24 9.72
CA ASN A 108 -8.74 -0.31 10.41
C ASN A 108 -8.39 0.94 9.58
N ALA A 109 -9.37 1.47 8.82
CA ALA A 109 -9.15 2.65 8.01
C ALA A 109 -8.95 3.88 8.91
N ARG A 110 -7.87 4.62 8.69
CA ARG A 110 -7.54 5.80 9.49
C ARG A 110 -6.85 6.87 8.65
N ILE A 111 -7.26 8.12 8.85
CA ILE A 111 -6.62 9.28 8.24
C ILE A 111 -5.52 9.78 9.18
N ARG A 112 -4.32 9.94 8.65
CA ARG A 112 -3.19 10.53 9.38
C ARG A 112 -2.56 11.67 8.60
N PRO A 113 -2.03 12.70 9.29
CA PRO A 113 -1.19 13.70 8.63
C PRO A 113 0.08 13.01 8.12
N ALA A 114 0.38 13.20 6.84
CA ALA A 114 1.55 12.65 6.18
C ALA A 114 2.80 13.49 6.43
N ASP A 115 2.66 14.82 6.52
CA ASP A 115 3.75 15.77 6.71
C ASP A 115 3.27 17.07 7.38
N ALA A 116 4.19 17.90 7.88
CA ALA A 116 3.95 19.20 8.49
C ALA A 116 3.29 20.22 7.54
N LEU A 117 3.40 20.00 6.22
CA LEU A 117 2.78 20.81 5.17
C LEU A 117 1.26 20.59 5.03
N GLY A 118 0.66 19.65 5.78
CA GLY A 118 -0.79 19.44 5.78
C GLY A 118 -1.31 18.40 4.79
N LYS A 119 -0.42 17.65 4.13
CA LYS A 119 -0.82 16.49 3.33
C LYS A 119 -1.43 15.44 4.26
N MET A 120 -2.56 14.86 3.87
CA MET A 120 -3.19 13.73 4.56
C MET A 120 -2.88 12.44 3.83
N ARG A 121 -2.79 11.34 4.57
CA ARG A 121 -2.73 9.98 4.02
C ARG A 121 -3.81 9.13 4.68
N VAL A 122 -4.23 8.09 3.96
CA VAL A 122 -5.14 7.09 4.50
C VAL A 122 -4.35 5.81 4.69
N GLU A 123 -4.40 5.26 5.89
CA GLU A 123 -3.87 3.93 6.18
C GLU A 123 -5.06 2.98 6.28
N VAL A 124 -5.02 1.89 5.51
CA VAL A 124 -6.07 0.86 5.50
C VAL A 124 -5.38 -0.50 5.46
N ASP A 125 -5.84 -1.42 6.30
CA ASP A 125 -5.41 -2.81 6.28
C ASP A 125 -6.31 -3.61 5.33
N CYS A 126 -5.71 -4.38 4.43
CA CYS A 126 -6.41 -5.25 3.48
C CYS A 126 -5.95 -6.70 3.67
N ASP A 127 -6.90 -7.59 3.97
CA ASP A 127 -6.66 -9.03 4.02
C ASP A 127 -7.52 -9.71 2.95
N TYR A 128 -6.88 -10.49 2.08
CA TYR A 128 -7.51 -11.25 1.02
C TYR A 128 -7.00 -12.69 1.05
N SER A 129 -7.87 -13.61 1.42
CA SER A 129 -7.56 -15.03 1.52
C SER A 129 -8.44 -15.77 0.53
N ASP A 130 -7.87 -16.18 -0.60
CA ASP A 130 -8.61 -16.81 -1.67
C ASP A 130 -7.67 -17.66 -2.54
N HIS A 131 -8.23 -18.56 -3.32
CA HIS A 131 -7.50 -19.49 -4.18
C HIS A 131 -7.62 -19.06 -5.65
N ILE A 132 -6.66 -18.25 -6.11
CA ILE A 132 -6.56 -17.89 -7.53
C ILE A 132 -5.68 -18.94 -8.21
N THR A 133 -6.19 -19.64 -9.22
CA THR A 133 -5.50 -20.73 -9.91
C THR A 133 -5.34 -20.45 -11.40
N LEU A 134 -4.10 -20.49 -11.89
CA LEU A 134 -3.75 -20.35 -13.30
C LEU A 134 -3.07 -21.63 -13.79
N GLY A 135 -3.73 -22.33 -14.70
CA GLY A 135 -3.16 -23.41 -15.49
C GLY A 135 -2.61 -22.88 -16.80
N ILE A 136 -1.35 -23.19 -17.08
CA ILE A 136 -0.66 -22.84 -18.31
C ILE A 136 0.02 -24.06 -18.90
N ASP A 137 -0.16 -24.23 -20.21
CA ASP A 137 0.59 -25.19 -20.99
C ASP A 137 1.69 -24.44 -21.75
N THR A 138 2.90 -24.97 -21.72
CA THR A 138 4.00 -24.42 -22.49
C THR A 138 4.93 -25.51 -22.98
N GLN A 139 5.85 -25.13 -23.85
CA GLN A 139 6.81 -26.03 -24.45
C GLN A 139 8.21 -25.59 -24.08
N ILE A 140 9.05 -26.50 -23.60
CA ILE A 140 10.47 -26.22 -23.37
C ILE A 140 11.27 -26.67 -24.59
N LEU A 141 12.05 -25.77 -25.19
CA LEU A 141 12.98 -26.07 -26.26
C LEU A 141 14.34 -26.48 -25.67
N LEU A 142 14.73 -27.75 -25.89
CA LEU A 142 16.00 -28.28 -25.43
C LEU A 142 17.09 -28.09 -26.48
N ASN A 143 18.19 -27.45 -26.07
CA ASN A 143 19.30 -27.05 -26.95
C ASN A 143 20.62 -27.79 -26.68
N TRP A 144 20.62 -28.88 -25.90
CA TRP A 144 21.83 -29.64 -25.59
C TRP A 144 21.64 -31.12 -25.95
N PRO A 145 22.62 -31.79 -26.60
CA PRO A 145 23.96 -31.32 -27.04
C PRO A 145 24.02 -30.55 -28.39
N LYS A 146 22.91 -30.35 -29.10
CA LYS A 146 22.78 -29.54 -30.33
C LYS A 146 21.57 -28.60 -30.19
N PRO A 147 21.54 -27.44 -30.86
CA PRO A 147 20.39 -26.56 -30.82
C PRO A 147 19.13 -27.22 -31.40
N LYS A 148 17.96 -26.94 -30.81
CA LYS A 148 16.63 -27.41 -31.22
C LYS A 148 16.50 -28.94 -31.34
N ILE A 149 17.10 -29.70 -30.41
CA ILE A 149 17.04 -31.18 -30.43
C ILE A 149 15.65 -31.71 -30.13
N ALA A 150 14.98 -31.12 -29.14
CA ALA A 150 13.70 -31.61 -28.67
C ALA A 150 12.81 -30.47 -28.16
N VAL A 151 11.52 -30.72 -28.22
CA VAL A 151 10.47 -29.86 -27.65
C VAL A 151 9.73 -30.70 -26.61
N LEU A 152 9.71 -30.24 -25.37
CA LEU A 152 9.04 -30.92 -24.26
C LEU A 152 7.75 -30.17 -23.90
N PRO A 153 6.55 -30.73 -24.12
CA PRO A 153 5.31 -30.15 -23.63
C PRO A 153 5.22 -30.32 -22.11
N ILE A 154 4.91 -29.23 -21.40
CA ILE A 154 4.70 -29.22 -19.96
C ILE A 154 3.43 -28.46 -19.60
N SER A 155 2.73 -28.95 -18.60
CA SER A 155 1.56 -28.28 -18.01
C SER A 155 1.92 -27.86 -16.59
N LEU A 156 1.69 -26.59 -16.25
CA LEU A 156 1.95 -26.02 -14.95
C LEU A 156 0.67 -25.42 -14.38
N VAL A 157 0.50 -25.55 -13.07
CA VAL A 157 -0.59 -24.91 -12.33
C VAL A 157 0.02 -24.06 -11.22
N ILE A 158 -0.30 -22.77 -11.24
CA ILE A 158 0.12 -21.79 -10.24
C ILE A 158 -1.11 -21.45 -9.41
N SER A 159 -1.01 -21.54 -8.09
CA SER A 159 -2.09 -21.15 -7.18
C SER A 159 -1.59 -20.15 -6.15
N VAL A 160 -2.34 -19.06 -5.96
CA VAL A 160 -2.12 -18.06 -4.91
C VAL A 160 -3.20 -18.25 -3.86
N ILE A 161 -2.79 -18.40 -2.60
CA ILE A 161 -3.69 -18.82 -1.49
C ILE A 161 -4.01 -17.68 -0.53
N LYS A 162 -3.07 -16.74 -0.33
CA LYS A 162 -3.27 -15.59 0.56
C LYS A 162 -2.49 -14.40 0.09
N PHE A 163 -3.14 -13.25 0.10
CA PHE A 163 -2.58 -11.93 -0.10
C PHE A 163 -2.95 -11.05 1.10
N SER A 164 -1.95 -10.52 1.80
CA SER A 164 -2.17 -9.53 2.85
C SER A 164 -1.32 -8.31 2.54
N ALA A 165 -1.93 -7.13 2.63
CA ALA A 165 -1.25 -5.87 2.36
C ALA A 165 -1.65 -4.82 3.39
N THR A 166 -0.65 -4.10 3.89
CA THR A 166 -0.82 -2.88 4.67
C THR A 166 -0.26 -1.75 3.84
N ASN A 167 -1.12 -0.84 3.38
CA ASN A 167 -0.66 0.31 2.62
C ASN A 167 -0.18 1.40 3.58
N ILE A 168 1.13 1.63 3.59
CA ILE A 168 1.77 2.73 4.33
C ILE A 168 2.21 3.72 3.27
N ASP A 169 1.38 4.72 2.98
CA ASP A 169 1.80 5.84 2.14
C ASP A 169 2.90 6.62 2.86
N ASN A 170 4.15 6.24 2.62
CA ASN A 170 5.31 7.07 2.84
C ASN A 170 5.34 8.12 1.72
N ALA A 171 4.67 9.25 1.97
CA ALA A 171 4.92 10.48 1.23
C ALA A 171 6.33 11.01 1.59
N ALA A 172 7.37 10.28 1.20
CA ALA A 172 8.76 10.68 1.29
C ALA A 172 9.49 10.24 0.02
N THR A 173 9.17 10.90 -1.10
CA THR A 173 10.09 10.91 -2.24
C THR A 173 10.14 12.32 -2.85
N LYS A 174 11.24 13.00 -2.51
CA LYS A 174 11.86 14.21 -3.10
C LYS A 174 11.06 15.51 -3.19
#